data_AF-M6Q5M2-F1
#
_entry.id   AF-M6Q5M2-F1
#
_cell.length_a   1.000
_cell.length_b   1.000
_cell.length_c   1.000
_cell.angle_alpha   90.00
_cell.angle_beta   90.00
_cell.angle_gamma   90.00
#
_symmetry.space_group_name_H-M   'P 1'
#
loop_
_entity.id
_entity.type
_entity.pdbx_description
1 polymer ?
#
loop_
_entity_poly.entity_id
_entity_poly.type
_entity_poly.pdbx_seq_one_letter_code
_entity_poly.pdbx_strand_id
1 'polypeptide(L)'
;MFIILVSLLLLYLIKPHIQYSFVRISDEPETILVGNVRFACGSQCPHFYEILNDEIKEDSELYLSIPDDLRNPEAIDFDSRCNNRFIFKGYRYKRKIHNMITRSYIEEPSRRIDLIEWSAITPYCLFFGRDLQLVPIKMYRPLLYQTKHILQDSEIFKSNNYNECCL
;
A
#
# COMPACT_ATOMS: atom_id res chain seq x y z
N MET A 1 -4.98 14.09 -39.09
CA MET A 1 -6.30 13.56 -38.69
C MET A 1 -6.43 12.05 -38.94
N PHE A 2 -6.10 11.54 -40.14
CA PHE A 2 -6.14 10.10 -40.45
C PHE A 2 -5.26 9.22 -39.53
N ILE A 3 -4.04 9.65 -39.24
CA ILE A 3 -3.11 8.93 -38.34
C ILE A 3 -3.67 8.79 -36.92
N ILE A 4 -4.30 9.84 -36.39
CA ILE A 4 -4.89 9.83 -35.04
C ILE A 4 -6.06 8.83 -35.00
N LEU A 5 -6.87 8.80 -36.04
CA LEU A 5 -8.02 7.89 -36.15
C LEU A 5 -7.56 6.42 -36.22
N VAL A 6 -6.51 6.14 -36.99
CA VAL A 6 -5.90 4.80 -37.09
C VAL A 6 -5.29 4.36 -35.76
N SER A 7 -4.58 5.25 -35.06
CA SER A 7 -4.02 4.94 -33.74
C SER A 7 -5.10 4.68 -32.68
N LEU A 8 -6.20 5.45 -32.68
CA LEU A 8 -7.34 5.23 -31.79
C LEU A 8 -8.05 3.90 -32.08
N LEU A 9 -8.23 3.56 -33.36
CA LEU A 9 -8.82 2.28 -33.76
C LEU A 9 -7.94 1.09 -33.34
N LEU A 10 -6.61 1.20 -33.52
CA LEU A 10 -5.64 0.21 -33.04
C LEU A 10 -5.70 0.05 -31.52
N LEU A 11 -5.72 1.15 -30.77
CA LEU A 11 -5.87 1.11 -29.30
C LEU A 11 -7.19 0.44 -28.88
N TYR A 12 -8.29 0.77 -29.56
CA TYR A 12 -9.61 0.18 -29.29
C TYR A 12 -9.64 -1.33 -29.55
N LEU A 13 -8.96 -1.80 -30.60
CA LEU A 13 -8.88 -3.22 -30.94
C LEU A 13 -7.93 -3.99 -30.02
N ILE A 14 -6.83 -3.38 -29.56
CA ILE A 14 -5.81 -4.07 -28.74
C ILE A 14 -6.18 -4.11 -27.25
N LYS A 15 -6.75 -3.03 -26.70
CA LYS A 15 -7.07 -2.91 -25.27
C LYS A 15 -7.94 -4.05 -24.69
N PRO A 16 -9.01 -4.54 -25.35
CA PRO A 16 -9.81 -5.65 -24.80
C PRO A 16 -9.04 -6.98 -24.70
N HIS A 17 -7.86 -7.07 -25.33
CA HIS A 17 -7.02 -8.26 -25.32
C HIS A 17 -5.86 -8.19 -24.32
N ILE A 18 -5.84 -7.16 -23.47
CA ILE A 18 -4.87 -7.03 -22.37
C ILE A 18 -5.56 -7.42 -21.07
N GLN A 19 -5.12 -8.51 -20.45
CA GLN A 19 -5.59 -8.93 -19.13
C GLN A 19 -4.58 -8.54 -18.06
N TYR A 20 -5.10 -7.99 -16.96
CA TYR A 20 -4.31 -7.59 -15.80
C TYR A 20 -4.58 -8.57 -14.65
N SER A 21 -3.52 -9.04 -14.02
CA SER A 21 -3.61 -9.84 -12.79
C SER A 21 -2.54 -9.40 -11.81
N PHE A 22 -2.81 -9.53 -10.51
CA PHE A 22 -1.83 -9.33 -9.46
C PHE A 22 -1.34 -10.70 -9.01
N VAL A 23 -0.02 -10.90 -9.01
CA VAL A 23 0.61 -12.14 -8.58
C VAL A 23 1.59 -11.83 -7.47
N ARG A 24 1.62 -12.65 -6.42
CA ARG A 24 2.57 -12.49 -5.32
C ARG A 24 4.00 -12.57 -5.85
N ILE A 25 4.88 -11.74 -5.28
CA ILE A 25 6.32 -11.80 -5.56
C ILE A 25 6.93 -13.01 -4.86
N SER A 26 6.46 -13.32 -3.64
CA SER A 26 6.92 -14.42 -2.80
C SER A 26 5.74 -15.11 -2.12
N ASP A 27 5.89 -16.40 -1.84
CA ASP A 27 4.95 -17.19 -1.03
C ASP A 27 5.12 -16.93 0.48
N GLU A 28 6.24 -16.31 0.89
CA GLU A 28 6.50 -15.89 2.26
C GLU A 28 6.21 -14.39 2.45
N PRO A 29 5.62 -13.99 3.60
CA PRO A 29 5.40 -12.59 3.88
C PRO A 29 6.73 -11.89 4.19
N GLU A 30 6.86 -10.66 3.70
CA GLU A 30 8.02 -9.81 3.96
C GLU A 30 7.72 -8.77 5.03
N THR A 31 8.79 -8.30 5.68
CA THR A 31 8.73 -7.23 6.67
C THR A 31 9.38 -5.98 6.09
N ILE A 32 8.66 -4.86 6.11
CA ILE A 32 9.05 -3.58 5.52
C ILE A 32 9.06 -2.52 6.60
N LEU A 33 10.14 -1.74 6.67
CA LEU A 33 10.18 -0.51 7.47
C LEU A 33 9.56 0.63 6.66
N VAL A 34 8.58 1.30 7.25
CA VAL A 34 7.74 2.26 6.53
C VAL A 34 7.65 3.57 7.30
N GLY A 35 7.68 4.68 6.58
CA GLY A 35 7.42 6.03 7.09
C GLY A 35 6.04 6.50 6.69
N ASN A 36 5.37 7.21 7.59
CA ASN A 36 4.13 7.92 7.26
C ASN A 36 4.45 9.34 6.78
N VAL A 37 3.98 9.68 5.58
CA VAL A 37 4.07 11.02 5.01
C VAL A 37 2.68 11.48 4.62
N ARG A 38 2.36 12.75 4.90
CA ARG A 38 1.13 13.39 4.44
C ARG A 38 1.51 14.45 3.40
N PHE A 39 1.09 14.24 2.16
CA PHE A 39 1.22 15.28 1.14
C PHE A 39 0.11 16.33 1.28
N ALA A 40 0.39 17.56 0.84
CA ALA A 40 -0.37 18.78 1.10
C ALA A 40 -1.81 18.82 0.54
N CYS A 41 -2.25 17.79 -0.19
CA CYS A 41 -3.61 17.68 -0.73
C CYS A 41 -4.61 17.18 0.32
N GLY A 42 -4.75 17.92 1.42
CA GLY A 42 -5.83 17.76 2.40
C GLY A 42 -5.71 16.52 3.30
N SER A 43 -5.79 16.75 4.62
CA SER A 43 -6.81 16.05 5.41
C SER A 43 -6.73 14.54 5.65
N GLN A 44 -6.91 13.72 4.63
CA GLN A 44 -7.72 12.52 4.84
C GLN A 44 -7.06 11.20 4.47
N CYS A 45 -5.83 11.19 3.93
CA CYS A 45 -5.16 9.93 3.58
C CYS A 45 -3.67 9.95 3.96
N PRO A 46 -3.26 9.13 4.94
CA PRO A 46 -1.84 8.88 5.18
C PRO A 46 -1.23 8.06 4.04
N HIS A 47 -0.11 8.53 3.49
CA HIS A 47 0.66 7.77 2.51
C HIS A 47 1.84 7.11 3.19
N PHE A 48 2.14 5.89 2.78
CA PHE A 48 3.18 5.05 3.37
C PHE A 48 4.29 4.81 2.36
N TYR A 49 5.53 5.01 2.78
CA TYR A 49 6.70 4.88 1.91
C TYR A 49 7.75 4.01 2.60
N GLU A 50 8.48 3.21 1.83
CA GLU A 50 9.57 2.42 2.39
C GLU A 50 10.68 3.33 2.91
N ILE A 51 11.26 2.96 4.06
CA ILE A 51 12.47 3.56 4.61
C ILE A 51 13.64 2.62 4.32
N LEU A 52 14.59 3.10 3.52
CA LEU A 52 15.82 2.39 3.19
C LEU A 52 17.02 3.26 3.59
N ASN A 53 17.93 2.69 4.38
CA ASN A 53 19.09 3.42 4.94
C ASN A 53 18.70 4.69 5.69
N ASP A 54 17.67 4.60 6.53
CA ASP A 54 17.09 5.72 7.31
C ASP A 54 16.47 6.87 6.48
N GLU A 55 16.32 6.70 5.17
CA GLU A 55 15.70 7.67 4.27
C GLU A 55 14.38 7.17 3.72
N ILE A 56 13.38 8.07 3.65
CA ILE A 56 12.12 7.82 2.96
C ILE A 56 12.37 7.80 1.45
N LYS A 57 11.91 6.75 0.78
CA LYS A 57 11.99 6.63 -0.68
C LYS A 57 10.63 7.02 -1.30
N GLU A 58 10.55 8.22 -1.87
CA GLU A 58 9.27 8.74 -2.39
C GLU A 58 8.71 7.93 -3.57
N ASP A 59 9.55 7.18 -4.29
CA ASP A 59 9.16 6.31 -5.39
C ASP A 59 8.60 4.95 -4.93
N SER A 60 8.75 4.62 -3.64
CA SER A 60 8.35 3.34 -3.02
C SER A 60 7.04 3.42 -2.24
N GLU A 61 6.14 4.32 -2.63
CA GLU A 61 4.80 4.39 -2.05
C GLU A 61 4.14 3.00 -2.00
N LEU A 62 3.53 2.67 -0.86
CA LEU A 62 2.85 1.41 -0.60
C LEU A 62 1.35 1.64 -0.51
N TYR A 63 0.60 0.88 -1.29
CA TYR A 63 -0.86 0.81 -1.20
C TYR A 63 -1.25 -0.41 -0.40
N LEU A 64 -1.89 -0.17 0.75
CA LEU A 64 -2.24 -1.21 1.69
C LEU A 64 -3.57 -1.86 1.30
N SER A 65 -3.56 -3.17 1.12
CA SER A 65 -4.76 -3.99 1.18
C SER A 65 -4.81 -4.60 2.58
N ILE A 66 -5.82 -4.22 3.35
CA ILE A 66 -5.94 -4.56 4.78
C ILE A 66 -7.18 -5.44 4.93
N PRO A 67 -7.09 -6.56 5.65
CA PRO A 67 -8.24 -7.41 5.92
C PRO A 67 -9.14 -6.77 6.98
N ASP A 68 -10.42 -7.08 6.95
CA ASP A 68 -11.41 -6.46 7.85
C ASP A 68 -11.12 -6.65 9.35
N ASP A 69 -10.40 -7.73 9.71
CA ASP A 69 -10.04 -8.06 11.09
C ASP A 69 -8.77 -7.36 11.58
N LEU A 70 -7.98 -6.76 10.69
CA LEU A 70 -6.77 -6.02 11.03
C LEU A 70 -7.10 -4.54 11.16
N ARG A 71 -6.70 -3.94 12.28
CA ARG A 71 -6.90 -2.51 12.49
C ARG A 71 -6.20 -1.71 11.39
N ASN A 72 -6.93 -0.85 10.68
CA ASN A 72 -6.36 -0.04 9.61
C ASN A 72 -5.35 0.99 10.16
N PRO A 73 -4.04 0.94 9.80
CA PRO A 73 -3.07 1.96 10.19
C PRO A 73 -3.37 3.34 9.60
N GLU A 74 -4.08 3.40 8.46
CA GLU A 74 -4.49 4.66 7.81
C GLU A 74 -5.59 5.40 8.59
N ALA A 75 -6.36 4.67 9.39
CA ALA A 75 -7.45 5.23 10.19
C ALA A 75 -6.95 5.80 11.54
N ILE A 76 -5.66 5.71 11.83
CA ILE A 76 -5.07 6.22 13.08
C ILE A 76 -4.46 7.59 12.79
N ASP A 77 -4.82 8.59 13.60
CA ASP A 77 -4.45 9.99 13.40
C ASP A 77 -3.02 10.26 13.89
N PHE A 78 -2.06 9.77 13.12
CA PHE A 78 -0.63 10.01 13.32
C PHE A 78 -0.25 11.44 12.93
N ASP A 79 0.55 12.13 13.77
CA ASP A 79 1.04 13.46 13.39
C ASP A 79 2.15 13.34 12.33
N SER A 80 1.88 13.85 11.14
CA SER A 80 2.81 13.83 10.00
C SER A 80 4.10 14.62 10.23
N ARG A 81 4.18 15.47 11.25
CA ARG A 81 5.39 16.21 11.63
C ARG A 81 6.36 15.38 12.46
N CYS A 82 5.94 14.22 12.96
CA CYS A 82 6.75 13.42 13.89
C CYS A 82 7.52 12.26 13.24
N ASN A 83 7.59 12.19 11.90
CA ASN A 83 8.29 11.13 11.17
C ASN A 83 7.98 9.73 11.73
N ASN A 84 6.70 9.44 11.97
CA ASN A 84 6.28 8.18 12.56
C ASN A 84 6.74 7.01 11.68
N ARG A 85 7.35 6.01 12.32
CA ARG A 85 7.87 4.81 11.66
C ARG A 85 7.06 3.58 12.04
N PHE A 86 6.93 2.68 11.09
CA PHE A 86 6.10 1.49 11.19
C PHE A 86 6.87 0.27 10.68
N ILE A 87 6.56 -0.88 11.24
CA ILE A 87 6.97 -2.16 10.70
C ILE A 87 5.72 -2.79 10.11
N PHE A 88 5.67 -2.93 8.79
CA PHE A 88 4.60 -3.61 8.08
C PHE A 88 5.06 -5.01 7.72
N LYS A 89 4.17 -5.99 7.83
CA LYS A 89 4.42 -7.35 7.41
C LYS A 89 3.27 -7.82 6.54
N GLY A 90 3.59 -8.37 5.37
CA GLY A 90 2.58 -8.67 4.36
C GLY A 90 3.14 -9.30 3.09
N TYR A 91 2.27 -9.48 2.09
CA TYR A 91 2.63 -10.05 0.80
C TYR A 91 2.66 -8.96 -0.27
N ARG A 92 3.80 -8.81 -0.96
CA ARG A 92 3.91 -7.92 -2.12
C ARG A 92 3.48 -8.59 -3.40
N TYR A 93 3.01 -7.75 -4.31
CA TYR A 93 2.54 -8.16 -5.62
C TYR A 93 3.36 -7.55 -6.75
N LYS A 94 3.34 -8.23 -7.89
CA LYS A 94 3.68 -7.69 -9.19
C LYS A 94 2.45 -7.73 -10.09
N ARG A 95 2.36 -6.77 -11.01
CA ARG A 95 1.31 -6.74 -12.01
C ARG A 95 1.75 -7.59 -13.18
N LYS A 96 1.00 -8.65 -13.48
CA LYS A 96 1.21 -9.49 -14.65
C LYS A 96 0.22 -9.08 -15.74
N ILE A 97 0.77 -8.54 -16.82
CA ILE A 97 0.05 -8.12 -18.01
C ILE A 97 0.16 -9.22 -19.04
N HIS A 98 -0.98 -9.80 -19.40
CA HIS A 98 -1.06 -10.81 -20.43
C HIS A 98 -1.64 -10.20 -21.71
N ASN A 99 -0.86 -10.21 -22.78
CA ASN A 99 -1.35 -9.88 -24.11
C ASN A 99 -1.90 -11.16 -24.75
N MET A 100 -3.22 -11.23 -24.88
CA MET A 100 -3.92 -12.41 -25.40
C MET A 100 -3.63 -12.66 -26.90
N ILE A 101 -3.23 -11.64 -27.66
CA ILE A 101 -2.91 -11.75 -29.08
C ILE A 101 -1.52 -12.36 -29.28
N THR A 102 -0.51 -11.80 -28.62
CA THR A 102 0.90 -12.25 -28.76
C THR A 102 1.24 -13.41 -27.82
N ARG A 103 0.35 -13.77 -26.89
CA ARG A 103 0.59 -14.71 -25.78
C ARG A 103 1.80 -14.34 -24.91
N SER A 104 2.23 -13.09 -24.98
CA SER A 104 3.38 -12.60 -24.22
C SER A 104 2.93 -12.11 -22.85
N TYR A 105 3.80 -12.32 -21.86
CA TYR A 105 3.63 -11.79 -20.52
C TYR A 105 4.65 -10.68 -20.28
N ILE A 106 4.17 -9.59 -19.69
CA ILE A 106 5.01 -8.53 -19.17
C ILE A 106 4.73 -8.46 -17.68
N GLU A 107 5.80 -8.42 -16.90
CA GLU A 107 5.71 -8.22 -15.46
C GLU A 107 6.11 -6.78 -15.15
N GLU A 108 5.30 -6.10 -14.36
CA GLU A 108 5.56 -4.76 -13.89
C GLU A 108 5.51 -4.72 -12.37
N PRO A 109 6.32 -3.86 -11.72
CA PRO A 109 6.25 -3.67 -10.28
C PRO A 109 4.83 -3.22 -9.88
N SER A 110 4.34 -3.74 -8.76
CA SER A 110 3.16 -3.20 -8.09
C SER A 110 3.56 -2.65 -6.72
N ARG A 111 2.89 -1.57 -6.35
CA ARG A 111 3.01 -0.92 -5.04
C ARG A 111 2.06 -1.52 -3.99
N ARG A 112 1.29 -2.55 -4.37
CA ARG A 112 0.34 -3.22 -3.49
C ARG A 112 1.06 -4.13 -2.49
N ILE A 113 0.61 -4.04 -1.24
CA ILE A 113 0.90 -5.03 -0.20
C ILE A 113 -0.39 -5.49 0.47
N ASP A 114 -0.58 -6.80 0.60
CA ASP A 114 -1.61 -7.37 1.47
C ASP A 114 -1.04 -7.46 2.88
N LEU A 115 -1.51 -6.60 3.78
CA LEU A 115 -0.99 -6.45 5.13
C LEU A 115 -1.57 -7.52 6.06
N ILE A 116 -0.72 -8.32 6.71
CA ILE A 116 -1.15 -9.32 7.70
C ILE A 116 -0.89 -8.85 9.12
N GLU A 117 0.10 -7.98 9.30
CA GLU A 117 0.55 -7.52 10.60
C GLU A 117 1.21 -6.15 10.45
N TRP A 118 1.04 -5.29 11.44
CA TRP A 118 1.80 -4.06 11.51
C TRP A 118 2.02 -3.58 12.94
N SER A 119 3.08 -2.77 13.11
CA SER A 119 3.35 -2.09 14.37
C SER A 119 3.91 -0.69 14.22
N ALA A 120 3.65 0.17 15.20
CA ALA A 120 4.25 1.50 15.31
C ALA A 120 5.52 1.44 16.17
N ILE A 121 6.60 2.06 15.70
CA ILE A 121 7.89 2.12 16.40
C ILE A 121 7.88 3.31 17.36
N THR A 122 8.16 3.07 18.64
CA THR A 122 8.29 4.13 19.63
C THR A 122 9.64 4.86 19.51
N PRO A 123 9.68 6.19 19.74
CA PRO A 123 8.54 7.06 20.01
C PRO A 123 7.76 7.40 18.73
N TYR A 124 6.44 7.58 18.86
CA TYR A 124 5.56 8.06 17.79
C TYR A 124 4.59 9.12 18.35
N CYS A 125 4.01 9.93 17.48
CA CYS A 125 3.05 10.97 17.83
C CYS A 125 1.65 10.66 17.31
N LEU A 126 0.66 10.90 18.17
CA LEU A 126 -0.75 10.82 17.83
C LEU A 126 -1.43 12.17 18.08
N PHE A 127 -2.46 12.46 17.29
CA PHE A 127 -3.46 13.45 17.65
C PHE A 127 -4.51 12.82 18.57
N PHE A 128 -4.80 13.49 19.69
CA PHE A 128 -5.96 13.22 20.52
C PHE A 128 -6.85 14.46 20.50
N GLY A 129 -7.79 14.50 19.56
CA GLY A 129 -8.58 15.72 19.30
C GLY A 129 -7.73 16.76 18.57
N ARG A 130 -7.43 17.89 19.23
CA ARG A 130 -6.52 18.93 18.69
C ARG A 130 -5.12 18.90 19.30
N ASP A 131 -4.91 18.06 20.31
CA ASP A 131 -3.68 18.04 21.08
C ASP A 131 -2.73 16.96 20.56
N LEU A 132 -1.49 17.36 20.34
CA LEU A 132 -0.40 16.46 19.97
C LEU A 132 0.12 15.76 21.23
N GLN A 133 0.17 14.43 21.21
CA GLN A 133 0.80 13.65 22.26
C GLN A 133 1.94 12.81 21.69
N LEU A 134 3.16 13.05 22.20
CA LEU A 134 4.30 12.17 22.05
C LEU A 134 4.08 10.95 22.94
N VAL A 135 4.10 9.75 22.37
CA VAL A 135 3.99 8.52 23.14
C VAL A 135 5.38 8.17 23.70
N PRO A 136 5.59 8.26 25.04
CA PRO A 136 6.91 8.03 25.63
C PRO A 136 7.31 6.56 25.55
N ILE A 137 8.60 6.29 25.31
CA ILE A 137 9.19 4.93 25.25
C ILE A 137 8.84 4.11 26.51
N LYS A 138 8.70 4.76 27.67
CA LYS A 138 8.41 4.09 28.95
C LYS A 138 6.94 3.77 29.19
N MET A 139 6.00 4.34 28.43
CA MET A 139 4.56 4.26 28.75
C MET A 139 3.80 3.19 27.95
N TYR A 140 4.27 2.73 26.79
CA TYR A 140 3.55 1.73 25.99
C TYR A 140 4.49 0.77 25.24
N ARG A 141 4.06 -0.50 25.11
CA ARG A 141 4.64 -1.47 24.18
C ARG A 141 4.35 -1.02 22.74
N PRO A 142 5.20 -1.35 21.74
CA PRO A 142 4.86 -1.17 20.33
C PRO A 142 3.45 -1.68 20.08
N LEU A 143 2.61 -0.86 19.43
CA LEU A 143 1.27 -1.29 19.05
C LEU A 143 1.45 -2.42 18.05
N LEU A 144 1.03 -3.64 18.39
CA LEU A 144 1.13 -4.80 17.51
C LEU A 144 -0.28 -5.23 17.10
N TYR A 145 -0.54 -5.21 15.81
CA TYR A 145 -1.80 -5.69 15.22
C TYR A 145 -1.48 -6.83 14.27
N GLN A 146 -2.19 -7.94 14.42
CA GLN A 146 -2.00 -9.18 13.65
C GLN A 146 -3.36 -9.75 13.26
N THR A 147 -3.49 -10.24 12.02
CA THR A 147 -4.62 -11.09 11.61
C THR A 147 -4.46 -12.50 12.20
N LYS A 148 -5.59 -13.17 12.48
CA LYS A 148 -5.61 -14.55 13.02
C LYS A 148 -5.69 -15.64 11.94
N HIS A 149 -5.80 -15.27 10.67
CA HIS A 149 -6.15 -16.22 9.62
C HIS A 149 -4.93 -16.64 8.78
N ILE A 150 -4.80 -17.96 8.58
CA ILE A 150 -3.85 -18.59 7.67
C ILE A 150 -4.69 -19.48 6.74
N LEU A 151 -4.60 -19.24 5.42
CA LEU A 151 -5.20 -20.00 4.30
C LEU A 151 -6.63 -19.63 3.85
N GLN A 152 -6.81 -18.42 3.29
CA GLN A 152 -7.63 -18.13 2.08
C GLN A 152 -7.61 -16.61 1.80
N ASP A 153 -6.40 -16.08 1.67
CA ASP A 153 -6.14 -14.65 1.82
C ASP A 153 -6.89 -13.79 0.81
N SER A 154 -6.99 -14.22 -0.46
CA SER A 154 -7.59 -13.39 -1.52
C SER A 154 -9.05 -13.00 -1.23
N GLU A 155 -9.78 -13.77 -0.42
CA GLU A 155 -11.15 -13.44 -0.01
C GLU A 155 -11.22 -12.44 1.14
N ILE A 156 -10.27 -12.51 2.07
CA ILE A 156 -10.18 -11.63 3.23
C ILE A 156 -9.73 -10.22 2.80
N PHE A 157 -8.90 -10.14 1.76
CA PHE A 157 -8.42 -8.90 1.14
C PHE A 157 -9.35 -8.39 0.02
N LYS A 158 -10.60 -8.89 -0.09
CA LYS A 158 -11.55 -8.48 -1.14
C LYS A 158 -11.93 -6.99 -0.97
N SER A 159 -11.35 -6.19 -1.85
CA SER A 159 -11.81 -4.86 -2.25
C SER A 159 -12.02 -3.84 -1.13
N ASN A 160 -10.97 -3.57 -0.35
CA ASN A 160 -10.72 -2.15 -0.11
C ASN A 160 -10.40 -1.55 -1.48
N ASN A 161 -11.40 -0.90 -2.10
CA ASN A 161 -11.13 0.05 -3.17
C ASN A 161 -10.00 0.91 -2.61
N TYR A 162 -8.82 0.83 -3.23
CA TYR A 162 -7.79 1.80 -2.99
C TYR A 162 -8.50 3.13 -3.13
N ASN A 163 -8.68 3.85 -2.03
CA ASN A 163 -9.05 5.23 -2.16
C ASN A 163 -7.82 5.81 -2.81
N GLU A 164 -7.89 5.98 -4.13
CA GLU A 164 -7.04 6.89 -4.88
C GLU A 164 -7.34 8.25 -4.28
N CYS A 165 -6.68 8.53 -3.16
CA CYS A 165 -6.74 9.83 -2.54
C CYS A 165 -5.99 10.74 -3.49
N CYS A 166 -6.77 11.57 -4.18
CA CYS A 166 -6.41 12.36 -5.36
C CYS A 166 -6.54 11.59 -6.69
N LEU A 167 -7.79 11.48 -7.18
CA LEU A 167 -8.09 11.44 -8.61
C LEU A 167 -8.30 12.87 -9.15
#